data_AF-A0AAQ3KUE2-F1
#
_entry.id   AF-A0AAQ3KUE2-F1
#
_cell.length_a   1.000
_cell.length_b   1.000
_cell.length_c   1.000
_cell.angle_alpha   90.00
_cell.angle_beta   90.00
_cell.angle_gamma   90.00
#
_symmetry.space_group_name_H-M   'P 1'
#
loop_
_entity.id
_entity.type
_entity.pdbx_description
1 polymer ?
#
loop_
_entity_poly.entity_id
_entity_poly.type
_entity_poly.pdbx_seq_one_letter_code
_entity_poly.pdbx_strand_id
1 'polypeptide(L)'
;MSGVKRAGEVFDREPAAMMSGRLHHLRLLRQLSAIQVSSCLLPFLSTPPNPFFVAPTAAVLKPFAPCHLLSLHRTRRFKPIERARFCTLPAETEEASASSYLSVRIGCLKRDADMLSEALLCFGANSASMDESGDSHDSDEIWITCTFAEYQDVHTSISHSIASIGLNYVPKYEISAGKDCDWVKDVQGTFHPIEVAAGLWIVPKWREPPDLQATNIILDPGMAFGTGEHPTTKLCLMLLHRILHGGEQYLDYGTGSGVLGIAALKMGASSSVGIDIDPQAIVSARQNIALNDIDSSKMSVYLVPSETSSSYSDEETNTNPERRNLLELKSSKGKFDIVIANILLNPLMELAEDIISYAKPGANIGLSGILSEQVQQIKDIYSKYLDDISVSEMEGWACLHGTKKENLRM
;
A
#
# COMPACT_ATOMS: atom_id res chain seq x y z
N MET A 1 45.99 24.29 -65.11
CA MET A 1 46.64 23.17 -64.38
C MET A 1 45.65 22.72 -63.32
N SER A 2 44.70 21.84 -63.67
CA SER A 2 44.80 20.37 -63.63
C SER A 2 44.83 19.80 -62.21
N GLY A 3 43.70 19.19 -61.79
CA GLY A 3 43.62 18.42 -60.55
C GLY A 3 42.20 18.01 -60.17
N VAL A 4 41.59 17.12 -60.96
CA VAL A 4 40.32 16.42 -60.66
C VAL A 4 40.64 15.08 -60.00
N LYS A 5 39.75 14.63 -59.09
CA LYS A 5 39.42 13.27 -58.57
C LYS A 5 39.52 13.23 -57.03
N ARG A 6 38.59 12.63 -56.26
CA ARG A 6 37.45 11.75 -56.56
C ARG A 6 36.50 11.70 -55.34
N ALA A 7 35.26 11.32 -55.63
CA ALA A 7 34.18 11.02 -54.71
C ALA A 7 34.48 9.83 -53.77
N GLY A 8 33.83 9.85 -52.60
CA GLY A 8 33.76 8.76 -51.63
C GLY A 8 32.52 8.93 -50.75
N GLU A 9 31.42 8.36 -51.24
CA GLU A 9 30.26 7.77 -50.55
C GLU A 9 29.72 8.43 -49.27
N VAL A 10 28.52 9.00 -49.45
CA VAL A 10 27.53 9.32 -48.42
C VAL A 10 26.94 7.99 -47.90
N PHE A 11 27.12 7.70 -46.62
CA PHE A 11 26.35 6.69 -45.91
C PHE A 11 25.35 7.41 -44.99
N ASP A 12 24.07 7.20 -45.27
CA ASP A 12 22.95 7.54 -44.40
C ASP A 12 23.17 6.99 -42.99
N ARG A 13 23.05 7.87 -41.99
CA ARG A 13 22.80 7.47 -40.59
C ARG A 13 21.70 8.36 -40.03
N GLU A 14 20.48 7.85 -40.11
CA GLU A 14 19.36 8.22 -39.24
C GLU A 14 19.69 7.98 -37.75
N PRO A 15 19.01 8.68 -36.83
CA PRO A 15 19.44 8.82 -35.44
C PRO A 15 19.08 7.60 -34.58
N ALA A 16 20.09 7.00 -33.95
CA ALA A 16 19.91 6.10 -32.82
C ALA A 16 19.54 6.90 -31.55
N ALA A 17 18.30 7.39 -31.51
CA ALA A 17 17.68 8.03 -30.35
C ALA A 17 16.40 7.29 -29.97
N MET A 18 16.50 6.00 -29.62
CA MET A 18 15.37 5.24 -29.09
C MET A 18 15.82 3.92 -28.45
N MET A 19 16.72 3.93 -27.45
CA MET A 19 17.00 2.75 -26.60
C MET A 19 17.85 3.06 -25.35
N SER A 20 17.73 4.28 -24.79
CA SER A 20 18.35 4.63 -23.49
C SER A 20 17.31 5.03 -22.41
N GLY A 21 16.09 5.40 -22.81
CA GLY A 21 15.02 5.79 -21.88
C GLY A 21 14.24 4.64 -21.21
N ARG A 22 14.51 3.37 -21.56
CA ARG A 22 13.76 2.22 -21.00
C ARG A 22 14.47 1.49 -19.85
N LEU A 23 15.76 1.77 -19.59
CA LEU A 23 16.47 1.16 -18.45
C LEU A 23 16.49 2.03 -17.18
N HIS A 24 16.18 3.33 -17.27
CA HIS A 24 16.00 4.17 -16.07
C HIS A 24 14.61 4.05 -15.44
N HIS A 25 13.58 3.69 -16.21
CA HIS A 25 12.22 3.57 -15.69
C HIS A 25 11.96 2.31 -14.84
N LEU A 26 12.75 1.25 -15.06
CA LEU A 26 12.65 0.00 -14.30
C LEU A 26 13.34 0.05 -12.92
N ARG A 27 14.10 1.11 -12.61
CA ARG A 27 14.66 1.34 -11.27
C ARG A 27 13.73 2.12 -10.34
N LEU A 28 12.80 2.92 -10.87
CA LEU A 28 11.81 3.64 -10.05
C LEU A 28 10.76 2.72 -9.42
N LEU A 29 10.43 1.61 -10.07
CA LEU A 29 9.41 0.64 -9.61
C LEU A 29 9.86 -0.23 -8.41
N ARG A 30 11.12 -0.11 -7.96
CA ARG A 30 11.57 -0.73 -6.70
C ARG A 30 11.60 0.22 -5.50
N GLN A 31 11.47 1.54 -5.71
CA GLN A 31 11.47 2.50 -4.59
C GLN A 31 10.07 2.88 -4.11
N LEU A 32 9.02 2.61 -4.90
CA LEU A 32 7.62 2.72 -4.44
C LEU A 32 7.17 1.50 -3.61
N SER A 33 7.95 0.41 -3.60
CA SER A 33 7.72 -0.79 -2.77
C SER A 33 8.69 -0.90 -1.57
N ALA A 34 9.63 0.04 -1.40
CA ALA A 34 10.72 -0.08 -0.42
C ALA A 34 10.37 0.40 1.01
N ILE A 35 9.14 0.87 1.27
CA ILE A 35 8.63 1.05 2.64
C ILE A 35 7.69 -0.10 3.03
N GLN A 36 7.51 -1.09 2.16
CA GLN A 36 6.64 -2.24 2.42
C GLN A 36 7.35 -3.44 3.09
N VAL A 37 8.62 -3.30 3.50
CA VAL A 37 9.35 -4.39 4.18
C VAL A 37 10.17 -3.85 5.36
N SER A 38 9.47 -3.59 6.45
CA SER A 38 9.93 -3.99 7.79
C SER A 38 8.72 -4.04 8.71
N SER A 39 8.41 -5.26 9.16
CA SER A 39 7.27 -5.67 9.99
C SER A 39 5.91 -5.84 9.28
N CYS A 40 5.75 -6.95 8.56
CA CYS A 40 4.58 -7.86 8.60
C CYS A 40 4.64 -8.82 7.40
N LEU A 41 5.21 -10.02 7.60
CA LEU A 41 4.99 -11.15 6.70
C LEU A 41 3.58 -11.68 6.94
N LEU A 42 2.71 -11.55 5.94
CA LEU A 42 1.37 -12.15 5.90
C LEU A 42 1.27 -13.05 4.67
N PRO A 43 0.96 -14.36 4.83
CA PRO A 43 0.64 -15.21 3.69
C PRO A 43 -0.82 -15.02 3.24
N PHE A 44 -1.00 -15.08 1.92
CA PHE A 44 -2.28 -15.10 1.21
C PHE A 44 -3.21 -16.22 1.71
N LEU A 45 -4.46 -15.89 2.06
CA LEU A 45 -5.53 -16.85 2.21
C LEU A 45 -5.99 -17.34 0.83
N SER A 46 -5.77 -18.62 0.57
CA SER A 46 -6.28 -19.37 -0.56
C SER A 46 -7.73 -19.79 -0.31
N THR A 47 -8.55 -19.72 -1.36
CA THR A 47 -9.93 -20.20 -1.40
C THR A 47 -10.00 -21.74 -1.33
N PRO A 48 -11.11 -22.34 -0.84
CA PRO A 48 -11.19 -23.78 -0.63
C PRO A 48 -11.39 -24.55 -1.97
N PRO A 49 -10.84 -25.78 -2.11
CA PRO A 49 -11.08 -26.62 -3.27
C PRO A 49 -12.37 -27.45 -3.11
N ASN A 50 -13.12 -27.58 -4.20
CA ASN A 50 -14.17 -28.60 -4.35
C ASN A 50 -13.54 -29.99 -4.50
N PRO A 51 -14.16 -31.07 -3.97
CA PRO A 51 -13.63 -32.41 -4.06
C PRO A 51 -14.17 -33.12 -5.32
N PHE A 52 -13.34 -33.87 -6.05
CA PHE A 52 -13.68 -35.17 -6.63
C PHE A 52 -12.41 -35.88 -7.11
N PHE A 53 -12.32 -37.16 -6.77
CA PHE A 53 -11.12 -38.01 -6.85
C PHE A 53 -11.32 -39.10 -7.93
N VAL A 54 -10.17 -39.53 -8.49
CA VAL A 54 -9.81 -40.80 -9.18
C VAL A 54 -10.11 -40.98 -10.69
N ALA A 55 -8.99 -41.28 -11.37
CA ALA A 55 -8.66 -41.71 -12.74
C ALA A 55 -9.22 -43.14 -13.13
N PRO A 56 -8.81 -43.86 -14.22
CA PRO A 56 -7.70 -43.61 -15.16
C PRO A 56 -7.87 -43.95 -16.67
N THR A 57 -6.89 -43.47 -17.45
CA THR A 57 -6.27 -43.96 -18.70
C THR A 57 -7.04 -44.62 -19.86
N ALA A 58 -6.75 -44.05 -21.05
CA ALA A 58 -6.49 -44.68 -22.37
C ALA A 58 -7.67 -45.20 -23.22
N ALA A 59 -7.97 -44.49 -24.31
CA ALA A 59 -7.94 -45.03 -25.69
C ALA A 59 -8.25 -43.94 -26.72
N VAL A 60 -7.44 -43.92 -27.78
CA VAL A 60 -7.57 -43.12 -29.00
C VAL A 60 -8.60 -43.77 -29.92
N LEU A 61 -9.53 -43.00 -30.52
CA LEU A 61 -9.90 -42.99 -31.95
C LEU A 61 -11.21 -42.19 -32.22
N LYS A 62 -11.13 -41.37 -33.29
CA LYS A 62 -12.15 -40.54 -33.98
C LYS A 62 -13.31 -41.38 -34.60
N PRO A 63 -14.23 -40.81 -35.44
CA PRO A 63 -15.05 -39.58 -35.38
C PRO A 63 -16.55 -39.85 -35.76
N PHE A 64 -17.37 -38.78 -35.80
CA PHE A 64 -18.52 -38.48 -36.71
C PHE A 64 -19.79 -37.93 -36.03
N ALA A 65 -20.27 -36.82 -36.60
CA ALA A 65 -21.56 -36.12 -36.40
C ALA A 65 -22.73 -36.92 -37.06
N PRO A 66 -23.97 -36.41 -37.24
CA PRO A 66 -24.63 -35.17 -36.77
C PRO A 66 -26.07 -35.41 -36.21
N CYS A 67 -26.78 -34.38 -35.73
CA CYS A 67 -28.10 -34.00 -36.29
C CYS A 67 -28.78 -32.85 -35.54
N HIS A 68 -29.48 -32.05 -36.35
CA HIS A 68 -30.15 -30.79 -36.09
C HIS A 68 -31.47 -30.89 -35.31
N LEU A 69 -31.75 -29.78 -34.62
CA LEU A 69 -33.03 -29.09 -34.38
C LEU A 69 -34.34 -29.84 -34.65
N LEU A 70 -35.28 -29.68 -33.71
CA LEU A 70 -36.58 -29.08 -34.01
C LEU A 70 -37.20 -28.45 -32.74
N SER A 71 -37.62 -27.19 -32.90
CA SER A 71 -38.40 -26.37 -31.97
C SER A 71 -39.82 -26.89 -31.83
N LEU A 72 -40.43 -26.73 -30.65
CA LEU A 72 -41.87 -26.50 -30.49
C LEU A 72 -42.19 -25.89 -29.12
N HIS A 73 -42.66 -24.63 -29.15
CA HIS A 73 -43.25 -23.92 -28.02
C HIS A 73 -44.54 -24.59 -27.53
N ARG A 74 -44.69 -24.76 -26.21
CA ARG A 74 -46.02 -24.81 -25.59
C ARG A 74 -45.99 -24.26 -24.16
N THR A 75 -46.74 -23.18 -23.97
CA THR A 75 -47.02 -22.51 -22.70
C THR A 75 -47.90 -23.37 -21.80
N ARG A 76 -47.51 -23.57 -20.53
CA ARG A 76 -48.43 -23.96 -19.45
C ARG A 76 -48.08 -23.28 -18.12
N ARG A 77 -49.14 -22.84 -17.47
CA ARG A 77 -49.25 -22.03 -16.24
C ARG A 77 -48.54 -22.66 -15.04
N PHE A 78 -47.84 -21.83 -14.26
CA PHE A 78 -47.34 -22.15 -12.93
C PHE A 78 -48.48 -22.24 -11.91
N LYS A 79 -48.45 -23.28 -11.06
CA LYS A 79 -49.10 -23.31 -9.74
C LYS A 79 -48.03 -23.01 -8.68
N PRO A 80 -48.35 -22.33 -7.55
CA PRO A 80 -47.38 -22.06 -6.51
C PRO A 80 -47.12 -23.32 -5.69
N ILE A 81 -45.84 -23.62 -5.42
CA ILE A 81 -45.41 -24.66 -4.47
C ILE A 81 -45.35 -24.04 -3.07
N GLU A 82 -45.91 -24.76 -2.12
CA GLU A 82 -46.03 -24.41 -0.70
C GLU A 82 -44.67 -24.22 -0.01
N ARG A 83 -44.66 -23.31 0.97
CA ARG A 83 -43.53 -23.01 1.88
C ARG A 83 -43.09 -24.26 2.64
N ALA A 84 -41.90 -24.77 2.33
CA ALA A 84 -41.18 -25.66 3.23
C ALA A 84 -40.61 -24.85 4.41
N ARG A 85 -40.94 -25.28 5.63
CA ARG A 85 -40.44 -24.72 6.89
C ARG A 85 -38.93 -24.95 6.97
N PHE A 86 -38.15 -23.88 7.06
CA PHE A 86 -36.75 -23.97 7.48
C PHE A 86 -36.72 -24.25 8.98
N CYS A 87 -36.22 -25.44 9.36
CA CYS A 87 -35.72 -25.69 10.70
C CYS A 87 -34.51 -24.79 10.93
N THR A 88 -34.62 -23.87 11.87
CA THR A 88 -33.50 -23.13 12.44
C THR A 88 -32.67 -24.10 13.28
N LEU A 89 -31.48 -24.45 12.81
CA LEU A 89 -30.41 -24.92 13.70
C LEU A 89 -29.83 -23.70 14.44
N PRO A 90 -29.47 -23.81 15.72
CA PRO A 90 -28.88 -22.70 16.45
C PRO A 90 -27.52 -22.36 15.83
N ALA A 91 -27.25 -21.06 15.71
CA ALA A 91 -25.95 -20.55 15.35
C ALA A 91 -24.92 -21.08 16.36
N GLU A 92 -24.11 -22.04 15.92
CA GLU A 92 -22.88 -22.38 16.63
C GLU A 92 -22.01 -21.13 16.60
N THR A 93 -21.72 -20.62 17.79
CA THR A 93 -20.65 -19.67 18.02
C THR A 93 -19.36 -20.33 17.54
N GLU A 94 -18.86 -19.89 16.37
CA GLU A 94 -17.49 -20.17 15.94
C GLU A 94 -16.52 -19.48 16.92
N GLU A 95 -16.22 -20.15 18.03
CA GLU A 95 -14.90 -20.01 18.62
C GLU A 95 -13.91 -20.52 17.58
N ALA A 96 -13.17 -19.61 16.97
CA ALA A 96 -12.07 -19.95 16.09
C ALA A 96 -11.08 -20.83 16.86
N SER A 97 -11.19 -22.14 16.66
CA SER A 97 -10.17 -23.12 17.04
C SER A 97 -8.88 -22.68 16.35
N ALA A 98 -7.92 -22.13 17.10
CA ALA A 98 -6.62 -21.75 16.58
C ALA A 98 -6.04 -22.93 15.77
N SER A 99 -5.84 -22.73 14.46
CA SER A 99 -5.26 -23.76 13.61
C SER A 99 -3.78 -23.90 13.95
N SER A 100 -3.40 -25.05 14.51
CA SER A 100 -2.00 -25.42 14.67
C SER A 100 -1.34 -25.58 13.30
N TYR A 101 -0.11 -25.11 13.17
CA TYR A 101 0.72 -25.31 12.00
C TYR A 101 2.10 -25.83 12.42
N LEU A 102 2.87 -26.38 11.48
CA LEU A 102 4.26 -26.75 11.70
C LEU A 102 5.14 -25.63 11.16
N SER A 103 5.97 -25.03 12.02
CA SER A 103 7.05 -24.15 11.61
C SER A 103 8.31 -24.98 11.39
N VAL A 104 8.87 -24.90 10.19
CA VAL A 104 10.02 -25.69 9.76
C VAL A 104 11.14 -24.76 9.35
N ARG A 105 12.26 -24.79 10.07
CA ARG A 105 13.48 -24.05 9.69
C ARG A 105 14.44 -25.00 8.99
N ILE A 106 14.88 -24.65 7.80
CA ILE A 106 15.72 -25.49 6.91
C ILE A 106 17.02 -24.75 6.61
N GLY A 107 18.14 -25.29 7.08
CA GLY A 107 19.48 -24.77 6.84
C GLY A 107 20.07 -25.34 5.54
N CYS A 108 20.35 -24.46 4.58
CA CYS A 108 20.94 -24.82 3.29
C CYS A 108 22.04 -23.82 2.89
N LEU A 109 22.77 -24.14 1.82
CA LEU A 109 23.73 -23.19 1.25
C LEU A 109 23.00 -22.03 0.57
N LYS A 110 23.55 -20.82 0.65
CA LYS A 110 22.99 -19.61 0.02
C LYS A 110 22.67 -19.78 -1.46
N ARG A 111 23.54 -20.47 -2.20
CA ARG A 111 23.37 -20.73 -3.64
C ARG A 111 22.16 -21.61 -3.98
N ASP A 112 21.68 -22.40 -3.02
CA ASP A 112 20.59 -23.36 -3.22
C ASP A 112 19.25 -22.84 -2.68
N ALA A 113 19.26 -21.71 -1.96
CA ALA A 113 18.12 -21.22 -1.17
C ALA A 113 16.90 -20.87 -2.02
N ASP A 114 17.09 -20.14 -3.12
CA ASP A 114 16.00 -19.72 -4.02
C ASP A 114 15.27 -20.94 -4.60
N MET A 115 16.02 -21.87 -5.19
CA MET A 115 15.46 -23.07 -5.81
C MET A 115 14.81 -23.99 -4.78
N LEU A 116 15.41 -24.13 -3.59
CA LEU A 116 14.85 -24.94 -2.51
C LEU A 116 13.55 -24.32 -1.96
N SER A 117 13.49 -23.00 -1.79
CA SER A 117 12.30 -22.28 -1.35
C SER A 117 11.12 -22.48 -2.30
N GLU A 118 11.33 -22.32 -3.61
CA GLU A 118 10.30 -22.56 -4.62
C GLU A 118 9.83 -24.02 -4.64
N ALA A 119 10.77 -24.96 -4.51
CA ALA A 119 10.44 -26.39 -4.46
C ALA A 119 9.65 -26.74 -3.19
N LEU A 120 9.92 -26.12 -2.05
CA LEU A 120 9.18 -26.34 -0.81
C LEU A 120 7.71 -25.91 -0.95
N LEU A 121 7.45 -24.78 -1.59
CA LEU A 121 6.08 -24.34 -1.91
C LEU A 121 5.36 -25.34 -2.82
N CYS A 122 6.05 -25.84 -3.86
CA CYS A 122 5.50 -26.84 -4.78
C CYS A 122 5.14 -28.17 -4.10
N PHE A 123 5.92 -28.56 -3.09
CA PHE A 123 5.72 -29.80 -2.34
C PHE A 123 5.05 -29.57 -0.98
N GLY A 124 4.32 -28.46 -0.86
CA GLY A 124 3.26 -28.26 0.12
C GLY A 124 3.60 -27.41 1.34
N ALA A 125 4.69 -26.65 1.33
CA ALA A 125 4.82 -25.53 2.27
C ALA A 125 3.76 -24.46 1.94
N ASN A 126 3.06 -23.95 2.95
CA ASN A 126 2.12 -22.83 2.83
C ASN A 126 2.84 -21.48 2.67
N SER A 127 4.06 -21.38 3.18
CA SER A 127 4.93 -20.22 3.04
C SER A 127 6.40 -20.63 3.06
N ALA A 128 7.26 -19.78 2.51
CA ALA A 128 8.71 -19.89 2.61
C ALA A 128 9.32 -18.48 2.64
N SER A 129 10.10 -18.19 3.67
CA SER A 129 10.81 -16.92 3.85
C SER A 129 12.24 -17.19 4.29
N MET A 130 13.19 -16.38 3.84
CA MET A 130 14.60 -16.54 4.18
C MET A 130 15.00 -15.54 5.27
N ASP A 131 15.85 -15.96 6.19
CA ASP A 131 16.43 -15.05 7.18
C ASP A 131 17.27 -13.98 6.47
N GLU A 132 17.10 -12.70 6.85
CA GLU A 132 17.98 -11.64 6.38
C GLU A 132 19.41 -11.96 6.86
N SER A 133 20.37 -11.89 5.94
CA SER A 133 21.77 -12.16 6.27
C SER A 133 22.26 -11.11 7.28
N GLY A 134 22.23 -11.44 8.56
CA GLY A 134 22.91 -10.65 9.59
C GLY A 134 24.37 -10.47 9.20
N ASP A 135 24.95 -9.31 9.53
CA ASP A 135 26.28 -8.81 9.14
C ASP A 135 27.50 -9.70 9.55
N SER A 136 27.31 -11.00 9.81
CA SER A 136 28.39 -11.96 9.94
C SER A 136 28.83 -12.48 8.56
N HIS A 137 29.91 -11.90 8.05
CA HIS A 137 30.54 -12.22 6.76
C HIS A 137 31.15 -13.63 6.60
N ASP A 138 30.74 -14.66 7.36
CA ASP A 138 31.51 -15.92 7.42
C ASP A 138 30.70 -17.23 7.44
N SER A 139 29.42 -17.18 7.04
CA SER A 139 28.57 -18.37 6.87
C SER A 139 28.02 -18.45 5.45
N ASP A 140 28.38 -19.50 4.71
CA ASP A 140 27.77 -19.87 3.42
C ASP A 140 26.37 -20.50 3.58
N GLU A 141 25.92 -20.69 4.83
CA GLU A 141 24.60 -21.20 5.18
C GLU A 141 23.58 -20.05 5.37
N ILE A 142 22.34 -20.33 4.99
CA ILE A 142 21.15 -19.51 5.22
C ILE A 142 20.01 -20.42 5.68
N TRP A 143 19.07 -19.85 6.43
CA TRP A 143 17.89 -20.54 6.91
C TRP A 143 16.65 -20.11 6.13
N ILE A 144 15.90 -21.09 5.65
CA ILE A 144 14.56 -20.93 5.10
C ILE A 144 13.57 -21.31 6.19
N THR A 145 12.69 -20.40 6.56
CA THR A 145 11.57 -20.64 7.47
C THR A 145 10.31 -20.87 6.65
N CYS A 146 9.69 -22.04 6.84
CA CYS A 146 8.46 -22.45 6.16
C CYS A 146 7.35 -22.77 7.16
N THR A 147 6.10 -22.66 6.71
CA THR A 147 4.94 -23.15 7.45
C THR A 147 4.26 -24.28 6.70
N PHE A 148 3.82 -25.33 7.40
CA PHE A 148 3.06 -26.46 6.86
C PHE A 148 1.79 -26.67 7.68
N ALA A 149 0.76 -27.24 7.08
CA ALA A 149 -0.41 -27.70 7.84
C ALA A 149 -0.02 -28.81 8.84
N GLU A 150 -0.66 -28.86 10.02
CA GLU A 150 -0.30 -29.81 11.09
C GLU A 150 -0.33 -31.29 10.66
N TYR A 151 -1.23 -31.65 9.75
CA TYR A 151 -1.39 -33.02 9.27
C TYR A 151 -0.40 -33.40 8.15
N GLN A 152 0.48 -32.49 7.75
CA GLN A 152 1.33 -32.68 6.59
C GLN A 152 2.65 -33.37 6.95
N ASP A 153 3.04 -34.36 6.14
CA ASP A 153 4.32 -35.03 6.28
C ASP A 153 5.46 -34.16 5.72
N VAL A 154 6.01 -33.32 6.60
CA VAL A 154 7.14 -32.42 6.32
C VAL A 154 8.35 -33.17 5.77
N HIS A 155 8.63 -34.37 6.26
CA HIS A 155 9.79 -35.17 5.84
C HIS A 155 9.66 -35.57 4.37
N THR A 156 8.47 -36.02 3.97
CA THR A 156 8.17 -36.38 2.58
C THR A 156 8.20 -35.15 1.67
N SER A 157 7.61 -34.03 2.12
CA SER A 157 7.66 -32.75 1.40
C SER A 157 9.10 -32.30 1.11
N ILE A 158 9.96 -32.24 2.12
CA ILE A 158 11.37 -31.87 1.98
C ILE A 158 12.10 -32.84 1.04
N SER A 159 11.87 -34.14 1.18
CA SER A 159 12.50 -35.16 0.34
C SER A 159 12.15 -34.98 -1.14
N HIS A 160 10.88 -34.66 -1.46
CA HIS A 160 10.46 -34.37 -2.82
C HIS A 160 11.05 -33.06 -3.34
N SER A 161 11.14 -32.01 -2.51
CA SER A 161 11.78 -30.75 -2.89
C SER A 161 13.25 -30.94 -3.27
N ILE A 162 14.03 -31.63 -2.44
CA ILE A 162 15.44 -31.97 -2.69
C ILE A 162 15.61 -32.74 -4.01
N ALA A 163 14.78 -33.78 -4.22
CA ALA A 163 14.83 -34.61 -5.41
C ALA A 163 14.50 -33.81 -6.68
N SER A 164 13.53 -32.90 -6.60
CA SER A 164 13.05 -32.12 -7.74
C SER A 164 14.09 -31.14 -8.29
N ILE A 165 14.95 -30.58 -7.42
CA ILE A 165 15.99 -29.63 -7.80
C ILE A 165 17.37 -30.29 -7.97
N GLY A 166 17.47 -31.61 -7.77
CA GLY A 166 18.73 -32.35 -7.89
C GLY A 166 19.75 -31.99 -6.82
N LEU A 167 19.29 -31.68 -5.60
CA LEU A 167 20.18 -31.30 -4.50
C LEU A 167 20.99 -32.52 -4.02
N ASN A 168 22.32 -32.41 -4.01
CA ASN A 168 23.24 -33.51 -3.70
C ASN A 168 23.49 -33.73 -2.20
N TYR A 169 22.76 -33.02 -1.34
CA TYR A 169 22.83 -33.15 0.11
C TYR A 169 21.42 -32.99 0.70
N VAL A 170 21.24 -33.49 1.92
CA VAL A 170 20.03 -33.29 2.69
C VAL A 170 20.26 -32.12 3.64
N PRO A 171 19.53 -31.00 3.51
CA PRO A 171 19.63 -29.87 4.42
C PRO A 171 19.20 -30.27 5.84
N LYS A 172 19.78 -29.62 6.84
CA LYS A 172 19.35 -29.79 8.23
C LYS A 172 18.04 -29.05 8.41
N TYR A 173 17.11 -29.59 9.18
CA TYR A 173 15.89 -28.86 9.51
C TYR A 173 15.38 -29.18 10.90
N GLU A 174 14.67 -28.20 11.45
CA GLU A 174 14.04 -28.24 12.74
C GLU A 174 12.53 -28.04 12.54
N ILE A 175 11.73 -28.95 13.09
CA ILE A 175 10.27 -28.87 13.08
C ILE A 175 9.81 -28.46 14.47
N SER A 176 8.99 -27.43 14.54
CA SER A 176 8.34 -26.99 15.77
C SER A 176 6.85 -26.80 15.54
N ALA A 177 6.05 -27.08 16.56
CA ALA A 177 4.63 -26.76 16.52
C ALA A 177 4.47 -25.24 16.67
N GLY A 178 4.01 -24.59 15.61
CA GLY A 178 3.50 -23.24 15.66
C GLY A 178 2.09 -23.27 16.22
N LYS A 179 1.83 -22.46 17.25
CA LYS A 179 0.46 -22.06 17.52
C LYS A 179 0.12 -20.98 16.51
N ASP A 180 -1.10 -20.97 15.98
CA ASP A 180 -1.72 -19.72 15.55
C ASP A 180 -1.77 -18.80 16.78
N CYS A 181 -0.65 -18.15 17.05
CA CYS A 181 -0.66 -16.95 17.84
C CYS A 181 -1.48 -15.98 17.01
N ASP A 182 -2.42 -15.31 17.65
CA ASP A 182 -3.09 -14.18 17.05
C ASP A 182 -2.03 -13.06 16.97
N TRP A 183 -1.12 -13.18 16.01
CA TRP A 183 0.00 -12.28 15.78
C TRP A 183 -0.53 -10.85 15.56
N VAL A 184 -1.77 -10.73 15.08
CA VAL A 184 -2.51 -9.46 15.06
C VAL A 184 -2.67 -8.94 16.47
N LYS A 185 -3.23 -9.72 17.42
CA LYS A 185 -3.35 -9.29 18.83
C LYS A 185 -1.99 -9.02 19.49
N ASP A 186 -0.98 -9.82 19.22
CA ASP A 186 0.36 -9.62 19.81
C ASP A 186 1.00 -8.32 19.31
N VAL A 187 0.87 -8.02 18.01
CA VAL A 187 1.30 -6.74 17.41
C VAL A 187 0.40 -5.60 17.88
N GLN A 188 -0.92 -5.79 17.98
CA GLN A 188 -1.84 -4.78 18.54
C GLN A 188 -1.48 -4.40 19.98
N GLY A 189 -0.96 -5.37 20.76
CA GLY A 189 -0.52 -5.17 22.14
C GLY A 189 0.70 -4.25 22.28
N THR A 190 1.50 -4.08 21.22
CA THR A 190 2.66 -3.15 21.24
C THR A 190 2.26 -1.70 20.98
N PHE A 191 1.10 -1.47 20.36
CA PHE A 191 0.58 -0.11 20.13
C PHE A 191 -0.04 0.48 21.40
N HIS A 192 0.49 1.64 21.79
CA HIS A 192 0.04 2.40 22.95
C HIS A 192 -0.46 3.78 22.50
N PRO A 193 -1.38 4.41 23.24
CA PRO A 193 -1.70 5.80 23.01
C PRO A 193 -0.45 6.68 23.12
N ILE A 194 -0.30 7.63 22.21
CA ILE A 194 0.86 8.52 22.16
C ILE A 194 0.40 9.97 22.18
N GLU A 195 0.96 10.74 23.13
CA GLU A 195 0.83 12.18 23.16
C GLU A 195 1.84 12.79 22.20
N VAL A 196 1.35 13.45 21.14
CA VAL A 196 2.20 14.04 20.09
C VAL A 196 2.49 15.51 20.37
N ALA A 197 1.51 16.20 20.96
CA ALA A 197 1.63 17.56 21.48
C ALA A 197 0.74 17.67 22.72
N ALA A 198 0.91 18.73 23.50
CA ALA A 198 0.16 18.92 24.75
C ALA A 198 -1.36 18.82 24.50
N GLY A 199 -2.00 17.80 25.07
CA GLY A 199 -3.44 17.57 24.89
C GLY A 199 -3.84 17.05 23.51
N LEU A 200 -2.92 16.48 22.73
CA LEU A 200 -3.16 15.82 21.44
C LEU A 200 -2.65 14.38 21.47
N TRP A 201 -3.59 13.44 21.39
CA TRP A 201 -3.31 12.01 21.47
C TRP A 201 -3.70 11.29 20.19
N ILE A 202 -2.85 10.33 19.81
CA ILE A 202 -3.19 9.30 18.83
C ILE A 202 -3.44 8.01 19.60
N VAL A 203 -4.59 7.41 19.38
CA VAL A 203 -5.10 6.28 20.15
C VAL A 203 -5.46 5.16 19.18
N PRO A 204 -4.85 3.97 19.30
CA PRO A 204 -5.26 2.80 18.52
C PRO A 204 -6.72 2.44 18.84
N LYS A 205 -7.52 2.02 17.85
CA LYS A 205 -8.96 1.74 18.00
C LYS A 205 -9.32 0.70 19.07
N TRP A 206 -8.37 -0.12 19.50
CA TRP A 206 -8.51 -1.14 20.54
C TRP A 206 -8.02 -0.69 21.93
N ARG A 207 -7.69 0.60 22.08
CA ARG A 207 -7.23 1.20 23.34
C ARG A 207 -8.17 2.32 23.77
N GLU A 208 -8.24 2.51 25.09
CA GLU A 208 -8.92 3.67 25.67
C GLU A 208 -8.00 4.90 25.65
N PRO A 209 -8.53 6.10 25.40
CA PRO A 209 -7.76 7.33 25.52
C PRO A 209 -7.28 7.58 26.96
N PRO A 210 -6.01 7.96 27.17
CA PRO A 210 -5.50 8.27 28.52
C PRO A 210 -6.16 9.49 29.17
N ASP A 211 -6.53 10.48 28.36
CA ASP A 211 -7.25 11.67 28.81
C ASP A 211 -8.45 11.93 27.88
N LEU A 212 -9.65 11.74 28.40
CA LEU A 212 -10.91 11.94 27.67
C LEU A 212 -11.21 13.42 27.37
N GLN A 213 -10.56 14.36 28.08
CA GLN A 213 -10.73 15.81 27.85
C GLN A 213 -9.73 16.35 26.81
N ALA A 214 -8.70 15.57 26.48
CA ALA A 214 -7.74 15.91 25.44
C ALA A 214 -8.32 15.69 24.04
N THR A 215 -7.62 16.20 23.03
CA THR A 215 -7.91 15.92 21.62
C THR A 215 -7.46 14.51 21.28
N ASN A 216 -8.38 13.55 21.23
CA ASN A 216 -8.10 12.16 20.91
C ASN A 216 -8.42 11.84 19.45
N ILE A 217 -7.41 11.37 18.71
CA ILE A 217 -7.52 10.86 17.34
C ILE A 217 -7.48 9.34 17.39
N ILE A 218 -8.61 8.70 17.11
CA ILE A 218 -8.73 7.24 17.13
C ILE A 218 -8.35 6.69 15.75
N LEU A 219 -7.37 5.81 15.66
CA LEU A 219 -6.93 5.24 14.38
C LEU A 219 -6.94 3.72 14.42
N ASP A 220 -7.25 3.12 13.28
CA ASP A 220 -6.84 1.78 12.95
C ASP A 220 -5.47 1.85 12.25
N PRO A 221 -4.36 1.50 12.91
CA PRO A 221 -3.02 1.54 12.32
C PRO A 221 -2.79 0.37 11.34
N GLY A 222 -3.82 -0.03 10.59
CA GLY A 222 -3.80 -1.13 9.62
C GLY A 222 -2.84 -0.88 8.45
N MET A 223 -3.19 -1.34 7.25
CA MET A 223 -2.25 -1.38 6.11
C MET A 223 -1.85 -0.02 5.50
N ALA A 224 -2.36 1.12 5.98
CA ALA A 224 -2.06 2.44 5.42
C ALA A 224 -1.04 3.22 6.28
N PHE A 225 -0.17 3.98 5.61
CA PHE A 225 0.83 4.84 6.26
C PHE A 225 0.17 5.95 7.09
N GLY A 226 0.83 6.40 8.17
CA GLY A 226 0.32 7.45 9.05
C GLY A 226 -0.33 6.93 10.33
N THR A 227 0.29 5.96 11.00
CA THR A 227 -0.15 5.43 12.30
C THR A 227 0.01 6.40 13.46
N GLY A 228 0.77 7.50 13.25
CA GLY A 228 1.05 8.51 14.27
C GLY A 228 2.37 8.34 15.01
N GLU A 229 2.97 7.15 14.95
CA GLU A 229 4.23 6.85 15.64
C GLU A 229 5.45 7.42 14.91
N HIS A 230 5.39 7.44 13.58
CA HIS A 230 6.52 7.85 12.75
C HIS A 230 6.87 9.33 12.95
N PRO A 231 8.17 9.69 13.06
CA PRO A 231 8.60 11.07 13.33
C PRO A 231 8.03 12.11 12.37
N THR A 232 7.85 11.77 11.09
CA THR A 232 7.30 12.69 10.08
C THR A 232 5.83 13.04 10.38
N THR A 233 5.00 12.06 10.75
CA THR A 233 3.62 12.30 11.16
C THR A 233 3.57 13.16 12.42
N LYS A 234 4.43 12.88 13.41
CA LYS A 234 4.52 13.70 14.64
C LYS A 234 4.89 15.14 14.33
N LEU A 235 5.90 15.36 13.49
CA LEU A 235 6.32 16.70 13.07
C LEU A 235 5.19 17.48 12.39
N CYS A 236 4.42 16.83 11.50
CA CYS A 236 3.25 17.45 10.87
C CYS A 236 2.13 17.78 11.87
N LEU A 237 1.85 16.90 12.82
CA LEU A 237 0.83 17.14 13.86
C LEU A 237 1.24 18.25 14.83
N MET A 238 2.51 18.29 15.22
CA MET A 238 3.06 19.40 16.01
C MET A 238 3.02 20.71 15.25
N LEU A 239 3.28 20.69 13.94
CA LEU A 239 3.10 21.86 13.07
C LEU A 239 1.64 22.32 13.09
N LEU A 240 0.69 21.43 12.79
CA LEU A 240 -0.75 21.74 12.81
C LEU A 240 -1.19 22.33 14.15
N HIS A 241 -0.80 21.70 15.25
CA HIS A 241 -1.12 22.16 16.60
C HIS A 241 -0.63 23.59 16.88
N ARG A 242 0.47 24.02 16.23
CA ARG A 242 1.01 25.37 16.37
C ARG A 242 0.32 26.41 15.49
N ILE A 243 -0.04 26.05 14.25
CA ILE A 243 -0.47 27.01 13.22
C ILE A 243 -1.98 27.08 13.01
N LEU A 244 -2.74 26.08 13.48
CA LEU A 244 -4.18 26.01 13.33
C LEU A 244 -4.85 26.70 14.52
N HIS A 245 -5.69 27.68 14.22
CA HIS A 245 -6.35 28.54 15.20
C HIS A 245 -7.88 28.47 15.15
N GLY A 246 -8.44 27.72 14.20
CA GLY A 246 -9.86 27.44 14.04
C GLY A 246 -10.46 28.12 12.82
N GLY A 247 -11.31 27.39 12.10
CA GLY A 247 -12.01 27.89 10.91
C GLY A 247 -11.24 27.74 9.60
N GLU A 248 -9.98 27.33 9.62
CA GLU A 248 -9.17 27.12 8.41
C GLU A 248 -9.73 25.99 7.52
N GLN A 249 -9.55 26.11 6.21
CA GLN A 249 -9.75 25.01 5.27
C GLN A 249 -8.41 24.29 5.06
N TYR A 250 -8.36 23.01 5.38
CA TYR A 250 -7.14 22.20 5.37
C TYR A 250 -7.08 21.23 4.19
N LEU A 251 -5.90 21.07 3.58
CA LEU A 251 -5.60 20.03 2.60
C LEU A 251 -4.46 19.13 3.09
N ASP A 252 -4.71 17.82 3.03
CA ASP A 252 -3.76 16.74 3.27
C ASP A 252 -3.36 16.09 1.93
N TYR A 253 -2.16 16.42 1.45
CA TYR A 253 -1.63 15.94 0.16
C TYR A 253 -0.83 14.64 0.37
N GLY A 254 -1.43 13.50 0.02
CA GLY A 254 -0.94 12.17 0.41
C GLY A 254 -1.48 11.77 1.78
N THR A 255 -2.79 11.67 1.90
CA THR A 255 -3.49 11.58 3.19
C THR A 255 -3.27 10.25 3.93
N GLY A 256 -2.91 9.16 3.24
CA GLY A 256 -2.67 7.87 3.87
C GLY A 256 -3.84 7.43 4.75
N SER A 257 -3.58 7.23 6.05
CA SER A 257 -4.57 6.89 7.08
C SER A 257 -5.61 7.99 7.37
N GLY A 258 -5.45 9.19 6.82
CA GLY A 258 -6.30 10.36 7.11
C GLY A 258 -5.95 11.10 8.40
N VAL A 259 -4.90 10.69 9.11
CA VAL A 259 -4.56 11.19 10.46
C VAL A 259 -4.46 12.72 10.54
N LEU A 260 -3.81 13.37 9.56
CA LEU A 260 -3.59 14.82 9.63
C LEU A 260 -4.89 15.59 9.38
N GLY A 261 -5.73 15.13 8.44
CA GLY A 261 -7.04 15.75 8.20
C GLY A 261 -8.02 15.58 9.36
N ILE A 262 -8.02 14.41 9.99
CA ILE A 262 -8.80 14.15 11.22
C ILE A 262 -8.30 15.06 12.34
N ALA A 263 -6.98 15.19 12.51
CA ALA A 263 -6.39 16.07 13.51
C ALA A 263 -6.80 17.53 13.29
N ALA A 264 -6.71 18.03 12.05
CA ALA A 264 -7.07 19.40 11.71
C ALA A 264 -8.53 19.71 12.09
N LEU A 265 -9.47 18.81 11.78
CA LEU A 265 -10.88 18.98 12.15
C LEU A 265 -11.12 18.97 13.65
N LYS A 266 -10.46 18.06 14.38
CA LYS A 266 -10.58 18.02 15.85
C LYS A 266 -9.95 19.24 16.53
N MET A 267 -8.95 19.87 15.91
CA MET A 267 -8.36 21.12 16.37
C MET A 267 -9.15 22.37 15.94
N GLY A 268 -10.22 22.20 15.16
CA GLY A 268 -11.16 23.28 14.85
C GLY A 268 -11.15 23.79 13.41
N ALA A 269 -10.47 23.13 12.47
CA ALA A 269 -10.61 23.44 11.04
C ALA A 269 -12.09 23.42 10.61
N SER A 270 -12.46 24.31 9.69
CA SER A 270 -13.84 24.36 9.17
C SER A 270 -14.12 23.19 8.22
N SER A 271 -13.13 22.79 7.45
CA SER A 271 -13.17 21.62 6.55
C SER A 271 -11.78 21.05 6.34
N SER A 272 -11.74 19.77 5.97
CA SER A 272 -10.53 19.06 5.58
C SER A 272 -10.75 18.31 4.28
N VAL A 273 -9.77 18.35 3.39
CA VAL A 273 -9.72 17.51 2.19
C VAL A 273 -8.47 16.64 2.25
N GLY A 274 -8.61 15.34 2.02
CA GLY A 274 -7.49 14.42 1.85
C GLY A 274 -7.43 13.91 0.42
N ILE A 275 -6.23 13.81 -0.13
CA ILE A 275 -6.03 13.19 -1.45
C ILE A 275 -4.93 12.14 -1.38
N ASP A 276 -5.10 11.05 -2.13
CA ASP A 276 -4.09 10.01 -2.26
C ASP A 276 -4.16 9.37 -3.64
N ILE A 277 -3.05 8.78 -4.08
CA ILE A 277 -3.00 7.99 -5.33
C ILE A 277 -3.33 6.51 -5.09
N ASP A 278 -3.22 6.06 -3.84
CA ASP A 278 -3.50 4.67 -3.47
C ASP A 278 -4.97 4.49 -3.06
N PRO A 279 -5.77 3.66 -3.76
CA PRO A 279 -7.14 3.37 -3.37
C PRO A 279 -7.24 2.77 -1.96
N GLN A 280 -6.22 2.05 -1.48
CA GLN A 280 -6.21 1.48 -0.14
C GLN A 280 -6.09 2.55 0.94
N ALA A 281 -5.29 3.60 0.71
CA ALA A 281 -5.23 4.77 1.59
C ALA A 281 -6.60 5.46 1.70
N ILE A 282 -7.31 5.62 0.59
CA ILE A 282 -8.67 6.21 0.59
C ILE A 282 -9.66 5.39 1.44
N VAL A 283 -9.59 4.06 1.34
CA VAL A 283 -10.42 3.17 2.19
C VAL A 283 -10.06 3.33 3.66
N SER A 284 -8.77 3.33 4.00
CA SER A 284 -8.30 3.49 5.38
C SER A 284 -8.69 4.84 5.97
N ALA A 285 -8.47 5.94 5.24
CA ALA A 285 -8.87 7.27 5.67
C ALA A 285 -10.37 7.36 5.97
N ARG A 286 -11.24 6.80 5.12
CA ARG A 286 -12.69 6.78 5.36
C ARG A 286 -13.08 6.00 6.61
N GLN A 287 -12.42 4.87 6.87
CA GLN A 287 -12.64 4.10 8.09
C GLN A 287 -12.22 4.90 9.33
N ASN A 288 -11.05 5.52 9.30
CA ASN A 288 -10.55 6.34 10.41
C ASN A 288 -11.39 7.60 10.64
N ILE A 289 -11.91 8.24 9.58
CA ILE A 289 -12.87 9.35 9.72
C ILE A 289 -14.10 8.89 10.50
N ALA A 290 -14.66 7.72 10.17
CA ALA A 290 -15.82 7.17 10.85
C ALA A 290 -15.52 6.81 12.32
N LEU A 291 -14.31 6.30 12.62
CA LEU A 291 -13.88 6.03 14.01
C LEU A 291 -13.81 7.28 14.89
N ASN A 292 -13.78 8.47 14.29
CA ASN A 292 -13.67 9.74 15.00
C ASN A 292 -14.97 10.54 15.03
N ASP A 293 -16.10 9.93 14.63
CA ASP A 293 -17.42 10.57 14.55
C ASP A 293 -17.43 11.86 13.71
N ILE A 294 -16.58 11.91 12.67
CA ILE A 294 -16.50 13.05 11.77
C ILE A 294 -17.48 12.86 10.61
N ASP A 295 -18.33 13.87 10.39
CA ASP A 295 -19.22 13.90 9.24
C ASP A 295 -18.42 13.96 7.93
N SER A 296 -18.79 13.09 6.99
CA SER A 296 -18.30 13.10 5.60
C SER A 296 -18.41 14.46 4.90
N SER A 297 -19.33 15.34 5.33
CA SER A 297 -19.46 16.70 4.81
C SER A 297 -18.33 17.63 5.28
N LYS A 298 -17.66 17.31 6.38
CA LYS A 298 -16.52 18.08 6.93
C LYS A 298 -15.18 17.57 6.44
N MET A 299 -15.06 16.26 6.19
CA MET A 299 -13.85 15.65 5.63
C MET A 299 -14.16 14.88 4.35
N SER A 300 -13.67 15.39 3.22
CA SER A 300 -13.75 14.69 1.93
C SER A 300 -12.41 14.05 1.58
N VAL A 301 -12.44 12.84 1.03
CA VAL A 301 -11.22 12.10 0.64
C VAL A 301 -11.33 11.58 -0.79
N TYR A 302 -10.35 11.92 -1.63
CA TYR A 302 -10.37 11.71 -3.07
C TYR A 302 -9.18 10.89 -3.57
N LEU A 303 -9.47 9.89 -4.40
CA LEU A 303 -8.46 9.17 -5.17
C LEU A 303 -7.99 10.02 -6.36
N VAL A 304 -6.68 10.21 -6.49
CA VAL A 304 -6.04 10.90 -7.61
C VAL A 304 -5.42 9.85 -8.52
N PRO A 305 -5.81 9.76 -9.79
CA PRO A 305 -5.22 8.78 -10.70
C PRO A 305 -3.74 9.06 -10.90
N SER A 306 -2.89 8.03 -10.81
CA SER A 306 -1.53 8.13 -11.35
C SER A 306 -1.61 8.28 -12.87
N GLU A 307 -0.81 9.19 -13.45
CA GLU A 307 -0.87 9.53 -14.88
C GLU A 307 -0.68 8.33 -15.84
N THR A 308 -0.29 7.16 -15.33
CA THR A 308 -0.22 5.89 -16.05
C THR A 308 -1.56 5.29 -16.48
N SER A 309 -2.70 5.87 -16.09
CA SER A 309 -4.04 5.36 -16.44
C SER A 309 -4.74 6.12 -17.58
N SER A 310 -4.12 7.16 -18.16
CA SER A 310 -4.76 8.02 -19.17
C SER A 310 -4.65 7.52 -20.63
N SER A 311 -4.59 6.20 -20.85
CA SER A 311 -4.80 5.62 -22.18
C SER A 311 -6.16 4.91 -22.27
N TYR A 312 -7.22 5.58 -21.84
CA TYR A 312 -8.57 5.25 -22.28
C TYR A 312 -9.20 6.54 -22.80
N SER A 313 -9.16 6.69 -24.13
CA SER A 313 -10.19 7.42 -24.85
C SER A 313 -11.52 6.79 -24.45
N ASP A 314 -12.44 7.57 -23.91
CA ASP A 314 -13.84 7.54 -24.35
C ASP A 314 -14.60 8.72 -23.76
N GLU A 315 -15.24 9.46 -24.66
CA GLU A 315 -16.25 10.46 -24.38
C GLU A 315 -17.52 9.76 -23.88
N GLU A 316 -17.55 9.23 -22.66
CA GLU A 316 -18.79 8.63 -22.14
C GLU A 316 -19.07 8.93 -20.67
N THR A 317 -19.90 9.97 -20.51
CA THR A 317 -20.78 10.28 -19.38
C THR A 317 -20.15 10.71 -18.05
N ASN A 318 -20.76 11.75 -17.47
CA ASN A 318 -20.46 12.42 -16.20
C ASN A 318 -20.76 11.53 -14.96
N THR A 319 -20.66 10.21 -15.11
CA THR A 319 -21.09 9.18 -14.16
C THR A 319 -19.91 8.48 -13.47
N ASN A 320 -18.69 8.59 -14.00
CA ASN A 320 -17.51 8.04 -13.30
C ASN A 320 -17.20 8.91 -12.06
N PRO A 321 -17.35 8.37 -10.83
CA PRO A 321 -17.09 9.12 -9.60
C PRO A 321 -15.65 9.63 -9.51
N GLU A 322 -14.67 8.94 -10.09
CA GLU A 322 -13.26 9.37 -10.07
C GLU A 322 -13.03 10.63 -10.91
N ARG A 323 -13.68 10.73 -12.07
CA ARG A 323 -13.59 11.91 -12.95
C ARG A 323 -14.24 13.12 -12.30
N ARG A 324 -15.35 12.92 -11.59
CA ARG A 324 -16.00 13.97 -10.81
C ARG A 324 -15.12 14.44 -9.65
N ASN A 325 -14.53 13.52 -8.90
CA ASN A 325 -13.59 13.83 -7.82
C ASN A 325 -12.40 14.64 -8.33
N LEU A 326 -11.84 14.27 -9.49
CA LEU A 326 -10.74 15.00 -10.11
C LEU A 326 -11.14 16.42 -10.56
N LEU A 327 -12.36 16.60 -11.08
CA LEU A 327 -12.88 17.91 -11.46
C LEU A 327 -13.15 18.79 -10.23
N GLU A 328 -13.72 18.24 -9.16
CA GLU A 328 -13.94 18.92 -7.89
C GLU A 328 -12.60 19.33 -7.26
N LEU A 329 -11.61 18.43 -7.24
CA LEU A 329 -10.27 18.71 -6.75
C LEU A 329 -9.58 19.80 -7.59
N LYS A 330 -9.59 19.71 -8.93
CA LYS A 330 -9.04 20.77 -9.79
C LYS A 330 -9.71 22.12 -9.56
N SER A 331 -11.01 22.12 -9.26
CA SER A 331 -11.78 23.32 -8.93
C SER A 331 -11.49 23.86 -7.52
N SER A 332 -10.71 23.14 -6.71
CA SER A 332 -10.32 23.52 -5.35
C SER A 332 -8.96 24.23 -5.26
N LYS A 333 -8.30 24.47 -6.40
CA LYS A 333 -7.05 25.25 -6.44
C LYS A 333 -7.26 26.65 -5.83
N GLY A 334 -6.29 27.10 -5.03
CA GLY A 334 -6.30 28.38 -4.33
C GLY A 334 -7.33 28.52 -3.21
N LYS A 335 -7.84 27.41 -2.63
CA LYS A 335 -8.89 27.45 -1.60
C LYS A 335 -8.43 27.14 -0.19
N PHE A 336 -7.27 26.55 0.00
CA PHE A 336 -6.86 26.05 1.31
C PHE A 336 -6.00 27.07 2.06
N ASP A 337 -6.28 27.23 3.35
CA ASP A 337 -5.55 28.10 4.29
C ASP A 337 -4.30 27.41 4.84
N ILE A 338 -4.33 26.07 4.88
CA ILE A 338 -3.21 25.22 5.27
C ILE A 338 -3.15 24.04 4.30
N VAL A 339 -1.96 23.76 3.75
CA VAL A 339 -1.67 22.57 2.94
C VAL A 339 -0.48 21.84 3.56
N ILE A 340 -0.62 20.56 3.85
CA ILE A 340 0.50 19.73 4.30
C ILE A 340 0.67 18.54 3.36
N ALA A 341 1.92 18.26 3.00
CA ALA A 341 2.32 17.08 2.23
C ALA A 341 3.35 16.29 3.04
N ASN A 342 2.95 15.13 3.57
CA ASN A 342 3.85 14.20 4.25
C ASN A 342 4.14 13.00 3.34
N ILE A 343 4.95 13.25 2.31
CA ILE A 343 5.23 12.29 1.22
C ILE A 343 6.74 12.27 0.92
N LEU A 344 7.17 11.33 0.08
CA LEU A 344 8.59 11.13 -0.21
C LEU A 344 9.23 12.33 -0.93
N LEU A 345 10.54 12.46 -0.77
CA LEU A 345 11.39 13.51 -1.36
C LEU A 345 11.12 13.73 -2.86
N ASN A 346 11.20 12.68 -3.69
CA ASN A 346 11.09 12.84 -5.15
C ASN A 346 9.70 13.38 -5.56
N PRO A 347 8.57 12.79 -5.10
CA PRO A 347 7.25 13.40 -5.29
C PRO A 347 7.15 14.86 -4.83
N LEU A 348 7.72 15.22 -3.67
CA LEU A 348 7.71 16.62 -3.21
C LEU A 348 8.41 17.56 -4.19
N MET A 349 9.50 17.11 -4.82
CA MET A 349 10.23 17.90 -5.80
C MET A 349 9.46 18.01 -7.14
N GLU A 350 8.92 16.89 -7.61
CA GLU A 350 8.23 16.80 -8.90
C GLU A 350 6.86 17.50 -8.89
N LEU A 351 6.14 17.44 -7.77
CA LEU A 351 4.77 17.94 -7.64
C LEU A 351 4.69 19.32 -6.98
N ALA A 352 5.81 20.03 -6.85
CA ALA A 352 5.88 21.28 -6.10
C ALA A 352 4.85 22.34 -6.57
N GLU A 353 4.72 22.55 -7.88
CA GLU A 353 3.74 23.50 -8.41
C GLU A 353 2.30 23.08 -8.15
N ASP A 354 2.00 21.78 -8.27
CA ASP A 354 0.66 21.27 -8.02
C ASP A 354 0.27 21.42 -6.54
N ILE A 355 1.14 21.00 -5.61
CA ILE A 355 0.95 21.14 -4.16
C ILE A 355 0.67 22.61 -3.80
N ILE A 356 1.52 23.54 -4.27
CA ILE A 356 1.38 24.96 -3.98
C ILE A 356 0.11 25.54 -4.63
N SER A 357 -0.36 25.00 -5.75
CA SER A 357 -1.53 25.53 -6.46
C SER A 357 -2.83 25.44 -5.66
N TYR A 358 -2.92 24.52 -4.68
CA TYR A 358 -4.08 24.38 -3.81
C TYR A 358 -4.20 25.46 -2.73
N ALA A 359 -3.07 26.00 -2.30
CA ALA A 359 -3.00 26.99 -1.24
C ALA A 359 -3.45 28.40 -1.68
N LYS A 360 -4.14 29.12 -0.80
CA LYS A 360 -4.37 30.57 -0.93
C LYS A 360 -3.04 31.34 -0.83
N PRO A 361 -2.94 32.55 -1.41
CA PRO A 361 -1.87 33.48 -1.06
C PRO A 361 -1.80 33.66 0.47
N GLY A 362 -0.61 33.59 1.05
CA GLY A 362 -0.38 33.68 2.50
C GLY A 362 -0.69 32.39 3.30
N ALA A 363 -1.18 31.32 2.66
CA ALA A 363 -1.48 30.07 3.35
C ALA A 363 -0.22 29.38 3.90
N ASN A 364 -0.38 28.63 5.00
CA ASN A 364 0.70 27.84 5.58
C ASN A 364 0.91 26.55 4.77
N ILE A 365 2.18 26.23 4.47
CA ILE A 365 2.59 25.02 3.76
C ILE A 365 3.54 24.22 4.64
N GLY A 366 3.22 22.95 4.88
CA GLY A 366 4.08 22.00 5.56
C GLY A 366 4.52 20.87 4.63
N LEU A 367 5.81 20.54 4.62
CA LEU A 367 6.39 19.46 3.81
C LEU A 367 7.18 18.54 4.73
N SER A 368 6.82 17.27 4.83
CA SER A 368 7.56 16.25 5.59
C SER A 368 7.65 14.95 4.79
N GLY A 369 8.13 13.87 5.41
CA GLY A 369 8.49 12.64 4.68
C GLY A 369 9.92 12.65 4.14
N ILE A 370 10.77 13.55 4.67
CA ILE A 370 12.16 13.77 4.25
C ILE A 370 13.12 13.62 5.42
N LEU A 371 14.34 13.17 5.13
CA LEU A 371 15.44 13.14 6.09
C LEU A 371 15.98 14.55 6.34
N SER A 372 16.56 14.79 7.53
CA SER A 372 17.20 16.08 7.87
C SER A 372 18.25 16.51 6.84
N GLU A 373 19.03 15.57 6.31
CA GLU A 373 20.03 15.84 5.28
C GLU A 373 19.44 16.23 3.91
N GLN A 374 18.17 15.89 3.65
CA GLN A 374 17.47 16.19 2.40
C GLN A 374 16.79 17.57 2.41
N VAL A 375 16.77 18.26 3.56
CA VAL A 375 16.08 19.54 3.74
C VAL A 375 16.54 20.60 2.72
N GLN A 376 17.83 20.64 2.40
CA GLN A 376 18.35 21.65 1.47
C GLN A 376 17.76 21.48 0.05
N GLN A 377 17.57 20.24 -0.40
CA GLN A 377 17.00 19.95 -1.72
C GLN A 377 15.56 20.47 -1.83
N ILE A 378 14.76 20.30 -0.77
CA ILE A 378 13.41 20.84 -0.70
C ILE A 378 13.44 22.37 -0.64
N LYS A 379 14.32 22.98 0.17
CA LYS A 379 14.46 24.45 0.26
C LYS A 379 14.79 25.09 -1.08
N ASP A 380 15.68 24.50 -1.87
CA ASP A 380 16.11 25.05 -3.16
C ASP A 380 14.94 25.17 -4.16
N ILE A 381 13.96 24.28 -4.07
CA ILE A 381 12.75 24.29 -4.90
C ILE A 381 11.70 25.21 -4.30
N TYR A 382 11.37 25.01 -3.02
CA TYR A 382 10.23 25.65 -2.39
C TYR A 382 10.46 27.11 -1.97
N SER A 383 11.70 27.56 -1.84
CA SER A 383 12.03 28.98 -1.59
C SER A 383 11.56 29.93 -2.70
N LYS A 384 11.28 29.40 -3.89
CA LYS A 384 10.63 30.15 -4.98
C LYS A 384 9.18 30.50 -4.64
N TYR A 385 8.50 29.60 -3.92
CA TYR A 385 7.06 29.65 -3.65
C TYR A 385 6.69 30.05 -2.22
N LEU A 386 7.63 29.95 -1.27
CA LEU A 386 7.40 30.17 0.16
C LEU A 386 8.26 31.31 0.70
N ASP A 387 7.68 32.08 1.61
CA ASP A 387 8.35 33.00 2.53
C ASP A 387 8.43 32.35 3.94
N ASP A 388 9.19 32.97 4.85
CA ASP A 388 9.30 32.58 6.27
C ASP A 388 9.59 31.10 6.53
N ILE A 389 10.48 30.53 5.70
CA ILE A 389 10.84 29.11 5.78
C ILE A 389 11.53 28.78 7.11
N SER A 390 10.95 27.81 7.81
CA SER A 390 11.44 27.22 9.06
C SER A 390 11.51 25.70 8.92
N VAL A 391 12.34 25.05 9.74
CA VAL A 391 12.52 23.59 9.74
C VAL A 391 12.44 23.08 11.17
N SER A 392 11.72 21.98 11.36
CA SER A 392 11.69 21.21 12.60
C SER A 392 12.21 19.81 12.31
N GLU A 393 12.98 19.24 13.24
CA GLU A 393 13.62 17.94 13.08
C GLU A 393 13.32 17.03 14.26
N MET A 394 13.18 15.74 14.00
CA MET A 394 12.94 14.70 15.00
C MET A 394 13.52 13.38 14.48
N GLU A 395 14.42 12.77 15.25
CA GLU A 395 14.94 11.41 14.97
C GLU A 395 15.49 11.24 13.53
N GLY A 396 16.19 12.26 13.02
CA GLY A 396 16.78 12.25 11.67
C GLY A 396 15.79 12.58 10.53
N TRP A 397 14.52 12.80 10.84
CA TRP A 397 13.49 13.27 9.92
C TRP A 397 13.25 14.77 10.09
N ALA A 398 12.74 15.40 9.04
CA ALA A 398 12.45 16.82 9.03
C ALA A 398 11.06 17.17 8.51
N CYS A 399 10.57 18.32 8.95
CA CYS A 399 9.41 19.01 8.40
C CYS A 399 9.79 20.46 8.11
N LEU A 400 9.66 20.85 6.85
CA LEU A 400 9.80 22.22 6.38
C LEU A 400 8.44 22.91 6.44
N HIS A 401 8.39 24.12 6.98
CA HIS A 401 7.21 24.95 7.05
C HIS A 401 7.50 26.33 6.47
N GLY A 402 6.58 26.90 5.70
CA GLY A 402 6.63 28.29 5.26
C GLY A 402 5.27 28.79 4.79
N THR A 403 5.17 30.07 4.46
CA THR A 403 3.92 30.70 3.99
C THR A 403 3.98 30.93 2.48
N LYS A 404 2.92 30.60 1.75
CA LYS A 404 2.86 30.83 0.30
C LYS A 404 2.95 32.34 0.00
N LYS A 405 3.87 32.75 -0.88
CA LYS A 405 4.05 34.18 -1.19
C LYS A 405 2.78 34.78 -1.79
N GLU A 406 2.48 36.03 -1.41
CA GLU A 406 1.24 36.70 -1.84
C GLU A 406 1.17 37.01 -3.34
N ASN A 407 2.33 37.23 -3.98
CA ASN A 407 2.43 37.74 -5.35
C ASN A 407 2.85 36.70 -6.40
N LEU A 408 2.72 35.41 -6.13
CA LEU A 408 2.95 34.36 -7.12
C LEU A 408 1.81 34.35 -8.15
N ARG A 409 2.01 35.04 -9.28
CA ARG A 409 1.28 34.71 -10.51
C ARG A 409 1.83 33.38 -11.02
N MET A 410 1.09 32.31 -10.78
CA MET A 410 1.29 31.03 -11.49
C MET A 410 0.84 31.16 -12.94
#